data_AF-A0A2D4PAM0-F1
#
_entry.id   AF-A0A2D4PAM0-F1
#
_cell.length_a   1.000
_cell.length_b   1.000
_cell.length_c   1.000
_cell.angle_alpha   90.00
_cell.angle_beta   90.00
_cell.angle_gamma   90.00
#
_symmetry.space_group_name_H-M   'P 1'
#
loop_
_entity.id
_entity.type
_entity.pdbx_description
1 polymer ?
#
loop_
_entity_poly.entity_id
_entity_poly.type
_entity_poly.pdbx_seq_one_letter_code
_entity_poly.pdbx_strand_id
1 'polypeptide(L)'
;MEIKKEKYKLQAFADDLIFILQDPQETGSKLIKKIEEYGEMAGFKINREKIKILVKNITEKQKKELTKILDIQITKKVKYLGIQLTARCVTIKEDNYYNLLQQTKIDLKKWNISIIFKRKNSYN
;
A
#
# COMPACT_ATOMS: atom_id res chain seq x y z
N MET A 1 -4.25 -18.21 3.33
CA MET A 1 -4.72 -19.09 4.42
C MET A 1 -6.23 -19.15 4.34
N GLU A 2 -6.82 -20.35 4.35
CA GLU A 2 -8.27 -20.51 4.38
C GLU A 2 -8.68 -20.91 5.80
N ILE A 3 -9.48 -20.06 6.45
CA ILE A 3 -9.98 -20.32 7.81
C ILE A 3 -11.50 -20.21 7.71
N LYS A 4 -12.22 -21.27 8.12
CA LYS A 4 -13.69 -21.29 8.14
C LYS A 4 -14.36 -20.87 6.81
N LYS A 5 -13.81 -21.30 5.66
CA LYS A 5 -14.27 -20.98 4.28
C LYS A 5 -14.03 -19.53 3.82
N GLU A 6 -13.37 -18.70 4.63
CA GLU A 6 -12.99 -17.35 4.23
C GLU A 6 -11.54 -17.32 3.74
N LYS A 7 -11.32 -16.63 2.62
CA LYS A 7 -10.00 -16.50 2.01
C LYS A 7 -9.28 -15.26 2.53
N TYR A 8 -8.20 -15.49 3.25
CA TYR A 8 -7.31 -14.45 3.73
C TYR A 8 -5.98 -14.51 2.98
N LYS A 9 -5.52 -13.35 2.49
CA LYS A 9 -4.17 -13.19 1.96
C LYS A 9 -3.43 -12.14 2.76
N LEU A 10 -2.20 -12.48 3.15
CA LEU A 10 -1.27 -11.59 3.82
C LEU A 10 -0.03 -11.48 2.94
N GLN A 11 0.45 -10.27 2.75
CA GLN A 11 1.76 -9.98 2.17
C GLN A 11 2.53 -9.13 3.18
N ALA A 12 3.78 -9.49 3.43
CA ALA A 12 4.65 -8.80 4.35
C ALA A 12 5.96 -8.49 3.64
N PHE A 13 6.45 -7.26 3.78
CA PHE A 13 7.75 -6.84 3.29
C PHE A 13 8.39 -5.90 4.30
N ALA A 14 9.47 -6.38 4.96
CA ALA A 14 10.08 -5.68 6.09
C ALA A 14 9.03 -5.30 7.16
N ASP A 15 8.83 -4.01 7.40
CA ASP A 15 7.85 -3.43 8.32
C ASP A 15 6.46 -3.19 7.69
N ASP A 16 6.32 -3.28 6.37
CA ASP A 16 5.07 -3.08 5.66
C ASP A 16 4.23 -4.38 5.59
N LEU A 17 2.98 -4.32 6.05
CA LEU A 17 2.02 -5.42 6.01
C LEU A 17 0.78 -5.05 5.20
N ILE A 18 0.35 -5.94 4.30
CA ILE A 18 -0.93 -5.86 3.58
C ILE A 18 -1.78 -7.08 3.90
N PHE A 19 -3.02 -6.80 4.32
CA PHE A 19 -4.05 -7.80 4.55
C PHE A 19 -5.17 -7.63 3.52
N ILE A 20 -5.60 -8.74 2.94
CA ILE A 20 -6.77 -8.82 2.06
C ILE A 20 -7.81 -9.67 2.77
N LEU A 21 -8.92 -9.02 3.14
CA LEU A 21 -10.02 -9.59 3.88
C LEU A 21 -11.27 -9.67 2.99
N GLN A 22 -12.03 -10.75 3.11
CA GLN A 22 -13.30 -10.90 2.39
C GLN A 22 -14.44 -10.16 3.09
N ASP A 23 -14.55 -10.31 4.41
CA ASP A 23 -15.52 -9.58 5.24
C ASP A 23 -14.81 -8.70 6.28
N PRO A 24 -14.50 -7.43 5.96
CA PRO A 24 -13.82 -6.54 6.88
C PRO A 24 -14.69 -6.09 8.07
N GLN A 25 -16.02 -6.23 8.03
CA GLN A 25 -16.89 -5.79 9.12
C GLN A 25 -16.74 -6.69 10.35
N GLU A 26 -16.74 -8.01 10.16
CA GLU A 26 -16.53 -8.95 11.27
C GLU A 26 -15.06 -9.20 11.59
N THR A 27 -14.21 -9.26 10.56
CA THR A 27 -12.83 -9.74 10.71
C THR A 27 -11.83 -8.61 10.94
N GLY A 28 -12.14 -7.38 10.52
CA GLY A 28 -11.25 -6.24 10.62
C GLY A 28 -10.86 -5.91 12.06
N SER A 29 -11.84 -5.89 12.98
CA SER A 29 -11.58 -5.56 14.40
C SER A 29 -10.71 -6.63 15.07
N LYS A 30 -11.02 -7.91 14.80
CA LYS A 30 -10.23 -9.06 15.29
C LYS A 30 -8.80 -9.02 14.75
N LEU A 31 -8.63 -8.61 13.49
CA LEU A 31 -7.31 -8.47 12.89
C LEU A 31 -6.50 -7.39 13.61
N ILE A 32 -7.02 -6.16 13.73
CA ILE A 32 -6.30 -5.05 14.38
C ILE A 32 -5.88 -5.43 15.79
N LYS A 33 -6.80 -6.02 16.58
CA LYS A 33 -6.51 -6.47 17.94
C LYS A 33 -5.39 -7.50 17.99
N LYS A 34 -5.40 -8.49 17.09
CA LYS A 34 -4.32 -9.48 17.01
C LYS A 34 -2.99 -8.86 16.63
N ILE A 35 -2.96 -7.95 15.65
CA ILE A 35 -1.71 -7.29 15.27
C ILE A 35 -1.18 -6.50 16.48
N GLU A 36 -2.03 -5.82 17.25
CA GLU A 36 -1.64 -5.12 18.48
C GLU A 36 -1.07 -6.07 19.55
N GLU A 37 -1.74 -7.18 19.83
CA GLU A 37 -1.27 -8.20 20.78
C GLU A 37 0.10 -8.77 20.36
N TYR A 38 0.25 -9.17 19.09
CA TYR A 38 1.53 -9.70 18.58
C TYR A 38 2.62 -8.63 18.52
N GLY A 39 2.24 -7.39 18.19
CA GLY A 39 3.14 -6.24 18.16
C GLY A 39 3.70 -5.98 19.55
N GLU A 40 2.85 -5.91 20.57
CA GLU A 40 3.24 -5.72 21.96
C GLU A 40 4.17 -6.85 22.45
N MET A 41 3.82 -8.11 22.17
CA MET A 41 4.67 -9.26 22.51
C MET A 41 6.07 -9.20 21.86
N ALA A 42 6.15 -8.65 20.64
CA ALA A 42 7.41 -8.49 19.92
C ALA A 42 8.13 -7.15 20.21
N GLY A 43 7.57 -6.30 21.09
CA GLY A 43 8.12 -4.98 21.41
C GLY A 43 7.88 -3.90 20.34
N PHE A 44 6.99 -4.15 19.38
CA PHE A 44 6.60 -3.20 18.33
C PHE A 44 5.34 -2.42 18.71
N LYS A 45 5.36 -1.10 18.46
CA LYS A 45 4.19 -0.24 18.56
C LYS A 45 3.58 0.01 17.19
N ILE A 46 2.32 -0.35 17.03
CA ILE A 46 1.57 -0.09 15.80
C ILE A 46 1.22 1.39 15.72
N ASN A 47 1.46 1.98 14.55
CA ASN A 47 1.01 3.32 14.24
C ASN A 47 -0.33 3.26 13.50
N ARG A 48 -1.43 3.49 14.24
CA ARG A 48 -2.80 3.49 13.69
C ARG A 48 -3.01 4.54 12.59
N GLU A 49 -2.31 5.68 12.63
CA GLU A 49 -2.41 6.74 11.62
C GLU A 49 -1.85 6.30 10.25
N LYS A 50 -0.86 5.39 10.25
CA LYS A 50 -0.31 4.82 9.02
C LYS A 50 -1.21 3.75 8.40
N ILE A 51 -2.12 3.16 9.18
CA ILE A 51 -3.02 2.12 8.68
C ILE A 51 -4.05 2.78 7.76
N LYS A 52 -4.17 2.24 6.54
CA LYS A 52 -5.14 2.69 5.55
C LYS A 52 -5.94 1.52 5.05
N ILE A 53 -7.24 1.73 4.90
CA ILE A 53 -8.15 0.72 4.36
C ILE A 53 -8.54 1.11 2.94
N LEU A 54 -8.40 0.14 2.03
CA LEU A 54 -8.91 0.22 0.67
C LEU A 54 -10.04 -0.80 0.51
N VAL A 55 -11.24 -0.31 0.22
CA VAL A 55 -12.42 -1.18 0.04
C VAL A 55 -12.82 -1.29 -1.43
N LYS A 56 -13.30 -2.46 -1.83
CA LYS A 56 -13.86 -2.73 -3.16
C LYS A 56 -15.29 -3.24 -3.03
N ASN A 57 -16.20 -2.75 -3.89
CA ASN A 57 -17.61 -3.17 -3.96
C ASN A 57 -18.41 -3.03 -2.64
N ILE A 58 -18.11 -2.03 -1.82
CA ILE A 58 -18.83 -1.74 -0.56
C ILE A 58 -19.69 -0.48 -0.73
N THR A 59 -20.90 -0.50 -0.14
CA THR A 59 -21.84 0.63 -0.14
C THR A 59 -21.39 1.77 0.78
N GLU A 60 -21.90 2.98 0.57
CA GLU A 60 -21.50 4.13 1.39
C GLU A 60 -21.91 3.99 2.86
N LYS A 61 -23.02 3.29 3.14
CA LYS A 61 -23.45 2.96 4.50
C LYS A 61 -22.45 2.04 5.20
N GLN A 62 -22.07 0.95 4.54
CA GLN A 62 -21.08 0.00 5.07
C GLN A 62 -19.70 0.64 5.25
N LYS A 63 -19.30 1.58 4.38
CA LYS A 63 -18.06 2.35 4.60
C LYS A 63 -18.12 3.16 5.89
N LYS A 64 -19.21 3.87 6.14
CA LYS A 64 -19.38 4.68 7.37
C LYS A 64 -19.35 3.79 8.61
N GLU A 65 -20.04 2.65 8.57
CA GLU A 65 -20.02 1.66 9.65
C GLU A 65 -18.60 1.12 9.87
N LEU A 66 -17.89 0.74 8.81
CA LEU A 66 -16.54 0.19 8.91
C LEU A 66 -15.54 1.21 9.47
N THR A 67 -15.59 2.46 9.00
CA THR A 67 -14.78 3.56 9.55
C THR A 67 -15.06 3.75 11.04
N LYS A 68 -16.33 3.66 11.47
CA LYS A 68 -16.72 3.80 12.87
C LYS A 68 -16.26 2.64 13.75
N ILE A 69 -16.31 1.41 13.24
CA ILE A 69 -15.91 0.20 13.97
C ILE A 69 -14.40 0.14 14.16
N LEU A 70 -13.64 0.48 13.11
CA LEU A 70 -12.18 0.32 13.10
C LEU A 70 -11.44 1.59 13.52
N ASP A 71 -12.12 2.74 13.53
CA ASP A 71 -11.51 4.07 13.74
C ASP A 71 -10.33 4.33 12.79
N ILE A 72 -10.43 3.81 11.57
CA ILE A 72 -9.40 3.93 10.53
C ILE A 72 -10.03 4.55 9.29
N GLN A 73 -9.32 5.51 8.69
CA GLN A 73 -9.77 6.17 7.49
C GLN A 73 -9.77 5.23 6.27
N ILE A 74 -10.91 5.12 5.62
CA ILE A 74 -11.03 4.50 4.31
C ILE A 74 -10.53 5.48 3.25
N THR A 75 -9.56 5.05 2.45
CA THR A 75 -8.95 5.87 1.40
C THR A 75 -9.26 5.30 0.02
N LYS A 76 -9.28 6.15 -1.00
CA LYS A 76 -9.47 5.71 -2.40
C LYS A 76 -8.18 5.19 -3.03
N LYS A 77 -7.03 5.57 -2.47
CA LYS A 77 -5.68 5.29 -2.96
C LYS A 77 -4.76 4.99 -1.78
N VAL A 78 -4.00 3.91 -1.88
CA VAL A 78 -2.97 3.52 -0.90
C VAL A 78 -1.66 3.32 -1.65
N LYS A 79 -0.54 3.77 -1.08
CA LYS A 79 0.79 3.52 -1.63
C LYS A 79 1.42 2.35 -0.87
N TYR A 80 1.93 1.36 -1.59
CA TYR A 80 2.63 0.20 -1.03
C TYR A 80 3.86 -0.10 -1.88
N LEU A 81 5.05 -0.13 -1.27
CA LEU A 81 6.33 -0.36 -1.95
C LEU A 81 6.54 0.51 -3.21
N GLY A 82 6.09 1.78 -3.16
CA GLY A 82 6.17 2.69 -4.30
C GLY A 82 5.00 2.60 -5.29
N ILE A 83 4.17 1.55 -5.23
CA ILE A 83 3.03 1.33 -6.12
C ILE A 83 1.77 1.94 -5.52
N GLN A 84 1.06 2.75 -6.30
CA GLN A 84 -0.24 3.30 -5.96
C GLN A 84 -1.35 2.30 -6.31
N LEU A 85 -1.99 1.76 -5.27
CA LEU A 85 -3.12 0.86 -5.34
C LEU A 85 -4.43 1.64 -5.25
N THR A 86 -5.38 1.26 -6.10
CA THR A 86 -6.75 1.81 -6.15
C THR A 86 -7.75 0.65 -6.13
N ALA A 87 -8.99 0.90 -5.69
CA ALA A 87 -10.04 -0.10 -5.72
C ALA A 87 -10.42 -0.54 -7.16
N ARG A 88 -10.16 0.33 -8.14
CA ARG A 88 -10.35 0.08 -9.57
C ARG A 88 -9.03 -0.38 -10.19
N CYS A 89 -8.88 -1.68 -10.39
CA CYS A 89 -7.66 -2.27 -10.95
C CYS A 89 -7.32 -1.79 -12.37
N VAL A 90 -8.28 -1.22 -13.11
CA VAL A 90 -8.12 -0.80 -14.50
C VAL A 90 -7.00 0.24 -14.66
N THR A 91 -6.88 1.19 -13.73
CA THR A 91 -5.91 2.29 -13.85
C THR A 91 -4.55 1.97 -13.26
N ILE A 92 -4.38 0.84 -12.56
CA ILE A 92 -3.13 0.53 -11.84
C ILE A 92 -1.93 0.47 -12.80
N LYS A 93 -2.10 -0.08 -14.00
CA LYS A 93 -1.03 -0.19 -14.99
C LYS A 93 -0.60 1.19 -15.49
N GLU A 94 -1.54 2.04 -15.87
CA GLU A 94 -1.24 3.37 -16.40
C GLU A 94 -0.67 4.29 -15.33
N ASP A 95 -1.33 4.33 -14.16
CA ASP A 95 -0.96 5.22 -13.05
C ASP A 95 0.45 4.93 -12.50
N ASN A 96 0.91 3.67 -12.57
CA ASN A 96 2.19 3.27 -12.02
C ASN A 96 3.22 2.96 -13.10
N TYR A 97 2.95 1.96 -13.96
CA TYR A 97 3.96 1.41 -14.86
C TYR A 97 4.35 2.40 -15.96
N TYR A 98 3.37 3.05 -16.57
CA TYR A 98 3.66 4.01 -17.65
C TYR A 98 4.42 5.23 -17.12
N ASN A 99 3.97 5.79 -16.00
CA ASN A 99 4.62 6.93 -15.35
C ASN A 99 6.05 6.58 -14.90
N LEU A 100 6.25 5.42 -14.28
CA LEU A 100 7.57 4.96 -13.86
C LEU A 100 8.51 4.79 -15.07
N LEU A 101 8.04 4.18 -16.15
CA LEU A 101 8.83 4.03 -17.38
C LEU A 101 9.25 5.38 -17.97
N GLN A 102 8.36 6.37 -17.99
CA GLN A 102 8.68 7.70 -18.50
C GLN A 102 9.72 8.40 -17.62
N GLN A 103 9.57 8.31 -16.29
CA GLN A 103 10.57 8.83 -15.35
C GLN A 103 11.93 8.17 -15.56
N THR A 104 11.99 6.84 -15.63
CA THR A 104 13.24 6.11 -15.90
C THR A 104 13.90 6.56 -17.21
N LYS A 105 13.12 6.78 -18.29
CA LYS A 105 13.66 7.30 -19.56
C LYS A 105 14.26 8.71 -19.39
N ILE A 106 13.60 9.59 -18.65
CA ILE A 106 14.09 10.94 -18.38
C ILE A 106 15.37 10.88 -17.53
N ASP A 107 15.40 10.04 -16.50
CA ASP A 107 16.53 9.92 -15.60
C ASP A 107 17.75 9.32 -16.31
N LEU A 108 17.56 8.33 -17.18
CA LEU A 108 18.63 7.80 -18.04
C LEU A 108 19.17 8.87 -19.00
N LYS A 109 18.32 9.72 -19.58
CA LYS A 109 18.76 10.85 -20.41
C LYS A 109 19.58 11.86 -19.61
N LYS A 110 19.13 12.22 -18.40
CA LYS A 110 19.85 13.13 -17.50
C LYS A 110 21.21 12.55 -17.08
N TRP A 111 21.27 11.25 -16.78
CA TRP A 111 22.51 10.56 -16.44
C TRP A 111 23.49 10.57 -17.60
N ASN A 112 23.02 10.37 -18.84
CA ASN A 112 23.91 10.42 -20.00
C ASN A 112 24.50 11.83 -20.20
N ILE A 113 23.68 12.87 -20.06
CA ILE A 113 24.13 14.28 -20.14
C ILE A 113 25.15 14.59 -19.03
N SER A 114 24.90 14.13 -17.80
CA SER A 114 25.82 14.39 -16.68
C SER A 114 27.17 13.68 -16.85
N ILE A 115 27.18 12.47 -17.41
CA ILE A 115 28.41 11.75 -17.77
C ILE A 115 29.19 12.50 -18.86
N ILE A 116 28.52 12.97 -19.90
CA ILE A 116 29.15 13.74 -20.98
C ILE A 116 29.73 15.06 -20.44
N PHE A 117 28.99 15.76 -19.57
CA PHE A 117 29.44 17.00 -18.94
C PHE A 117 30.65 16.79 -18.02
N LYS A 118 30.65 15.72 -17.20
CA LYS A 118 31.82 15.36 -16.37
C LYS A 118 33.05 15.03 -17.22
N ARG A 119 32.87 14.31 -18.33
CA ARG A 119 33.98 14.02 -19.25
C ARG A 119 34.55 15.29 -19.87
N LYS A 120 33.71 16.21 -20.37
CA LYS A 120 34.19 17.48 -20.97
C LYS A 120 34.96 18.37 -19.99
N ASN A 121 34.60 18.36 -18.71
CA ASN A 121 35.30 19.16 -17.68
C ASN A 121 36.51 18.46 -17.04
N SER A 122 36.83 17.22 -17.41
CA SER A 122 38.04 16.52 -16.93
C SER A 122 39.23 16.63 -17.89
N TYR A 123 39.04 17.29 -19.05
CA TYR A 123 40.08 17.53 -20.06
C TYR A 123 40.47 19.02 -20.18
N ASN A 124 40.03 19.85 -19.24
CA ASN A 124 40.51 21.21 -18.99
C ASN A 124 41.18 21.24 -17.61
#